data_AF-A0A6D2J191-F1
#
_entry.id   AF-A0A6D2J191-F1
#
_cell.length_a   1.000
_cell.length_b   1.000
_cell.length_c   1.000
_cell.angle_alpha   90.00
_cell.angle_beta   90.00
_cell.angle_gamma   90.00
#
_symmetry.space_group_name_H-M   'P 1'
#
loop_
_entity.id
_entity.type
_entity.pdbx_description
1 polymer ?
#
loop_
_entity_poly.entity_id
_entity_poly.type
_entity_poly.pdbx_seq_one_letter_code
_entity_poly.pdbx_strand_id
1 'polypeptide(L)'
;MAMISLRSSSSLQLICSSVSSKRSSLLPYTFSSSIVSVPFSGLKSNRTSVSPTLRPRVVFARASTETTDAVTDYREDIGEILGDVSIFTASGERVQFSDLWDQNDGVAAVVLLRHFGCVCCWELATALREAKPRFEAAGVKLVAVGVGTPDKARLLATRLPFPMECLYADPERKAYDVLGLYYGLGRTFFNPASAKVFSRFDELRAATKNYTIEATPEDRSSVLQQGGTFVFRGKKLLYGRKDEGTGDHPSLDDVINVCSKAAVA
;
A
#
# COMPACT_ATOMS: atom_id res chain seq x y z
N MET A 1 36.90 0.16 60.26
CA MET A 1 38.27 0.70 60.42
C MET A 1 39.12 0.08 59.33
N ALA A 2 39.80 0.73 58.40
CA ALA A 2 40.22 2.11 58.12
C ALA A 2 40.30 2.23 56.56
N MET A 3 39.84 3.30 55.88
CA MET A 3 40.54 4.57 55.58
C MET A 3 41.93 4.33 54.94
N ILE A 4 42.43 4.90 53.82
CA ILE A 4 42.20 6.09 52.96
C ILE A 4 43.10 5.92 51.71
N SER A 5 42.74 6.55 50.57
CA SER A 5 43.62 7.39 49.68
C SER A 5 43.06 7.37 48.24
N LEU A 6 42.37 8.38 47.64
CA LEU A 6 42.57 9.82 47.40
C LEU A 6 43.79 10.21 46.55
N ARG A 7 43.52 10.53 45.26
CA ARG A 7 44.12 11.56 44.37
C ARG A 7 43.33 11.52 43.04
N SER A 8 42.44 12.46 42.72
CA SER A 8 42.54 13.90 42.40
C SER A 8 42.99 14.23 40.97
N SER A 9 42.04 14.85 40.27
CA SER A 9 42.09 15.98 39.32
C SER A 9 42.88 15.90 38.01
N SER A 10 42.15 16.09 36.90
CA SER A 10 42.46 17.10 35.87
C SER A 10 41.19 17.48 35.11
N SER A 11 40.67 18.67 35.46
CA SER A 11 39.76 19.50 34.65
C SER A 11 40.49 19.98 33.39
N LEU A 12 39.78 20.15 32.26
CA LEU A 12 39.94 21.28 31.32
C LEU A 12 38.82 21.29 30.25
N GLN A 13 37.89 22.23 30.47
CA GLN A 13 37.31 23.21 29.54
C GLN A 13 36.54 22.84 28.26
N LEU A 14 35.29 23.35 28.27
CA LEU A 14 34.43 23.81 27.18
C LEU A 14 35.17 24.38 25.97
N ILE A 15 34.71 24.00 24.77
CA ILE A 15 34.63 24.90 23.62
C ILE A 15 33.24 24.77 22.98
N CYS A 16 32.37 25.73 23.29
CA CYS A 16 31.20 26.06 22.47
C CYS A 16 31.70 26.69 21.16
N SER A 17 31.23 26.19 20.01
CA SER A 17 31.38 26.87 18.73
C SER A 17 29.99 27.15 18.16
N SER A 18 29.53 28.37 18.38
CA SER A 18 28.36 28.98 17.76
C SER A 18 28.72 29.44 16.34
N VAL A 19 28.18 28.76 15.32
CA VAL A 19 28.27 29.22 13.93
C VAL A 19 27.05 30.07 13.62
N SER A 20 27.30 31.38 13.63
CA SER A 20 26.47 32.41 13.03
C SER A 20 26.50 32.27 11.51
N SER A 21 25.33 32.14 10.86
CA SER A 21 25.22 32.34 9.42
C SER A 21 24.17 33.40 9.11
N LYS A 22 24.57 34.26 8.19
CA LYS A 22 24.08 35.61 7.97
C LYS A 22 22.76 35.63 7.21
N ARG A 23 21.94 36.57 7.65
CA ARG A 23 20.82 37.22 6.96
C ARG A 23 21.24 37.65 5.54
N SER A 24 20.52 37.19 4.52
CA SER A 24 20.49 37.79 3.19
C SER A 24 19.04 38.17 2.84
N SER A 25 18.80 39.48 2.81
CA SER A 25 17.63 40.15 2.24
C SER A 25 17.90 40.46 0.77
N LEU A 26 16.87 40.41 -0.08
CA LEU A 26 16.66 40.97 -1.44
C LEU A 26 15.68 39.99 -2.14
N LEU A 27 14.53 40.27 -2.76
CA LEU A 27 13.72 41.42 -3.18
C LEU A 27 12.27 40.87 -3.36
N PRO A 28 11.21 41.69 -3.29
CA PRO A 28 9.85 41.23 -3.55
C PRO A 28 9.57 41.22 -5.06
N TYR A 29 9.34 40.03 -5.63
CA TYR A 29 8.76 39.89 -6.97
C TYR A 29 7.24 39.94 -6.87
N THR A 30 6.66 41.05 -7.32
CA THR A 30 5.23 41.25 -7.53
C THR A 30 4.82 40.58 -8.84
N PHE A 31 4.09 39.47 -8.77
CA PHE A 31 3.40 38.92 -9.93
C PHE A 31 2.04 39.61 -10.06
N SER A 32 1.97 40.54 -11.02
CA SER A 32 0.74 41.16 -11.51
C SER A 32 0.13 40.24 -12.57
N SER A 33 -1.02 39.64 -12.28
CA SER A 33 -1.83 38.93 -13.29
C SER A 33 -3.06 39.77 -13.63
N SER A 34 -2.94 40.55 -14.69
CA SER A 34 -4.07 41.24 -15.32
C SER A 34 -4.96 40.21 -16.02
N ILE A 35 -6.19 40.05 -15.52
CA ILE A 35 -7.26 39.31 -16.20
C ILE A 35 -7.80 40.22 -17.30
N VAL A 36 -7.56 39.86 -18.57
CA VAL A 36 -8.19 40.48 -19.72
C VAL A 36 -9.45 39.69 -20.06
N SER A 37 -10.60 40.27 -19.77
CA SER A 37 -11.92 39.76 -20.17
C SER A 37 -12.20 40.14 -21.62
N VAL A 38 -12.46 39.15 -22.48
CA VAL A 38 -12.89 39.34 -23.87
C VAL A 38 -14.39 39.01 -23.96
N PRO A 39 -15.25 39.87 -24.53
CA PRO A 39 -16.67 39.58 -24.65
C PRO A 39 -16.94 38.71 -25.88
N PHE A 40 -17.56 37.53 -25.68
CA PHE A 40 -18.09 36.72 -26.77
C PHE A 40 -19.57 37.06 -26.98
N SER A 41 -19.83 37.82 -28.03
CA SER A 41 -21.17 38.15 -28.55
C SER A 41 -21.83 36.92 -29.17
N GLY A 42 -23.10 36.71 -28.81
CA GLY A 42 -23.88 35.53 -29.15
C GLY A 42 -24.24 35.37 -30.62
N LEU A 43 -24.42 34.10 -31.01
CA LEU A 43 -25.19 33.70 -32.17
C LEU A 43 -26.35 32.81 -31.72
N LYS A 44 -27.56 33.28 -32.00
CA LYS A 44 -28.81 32.50 -31.93
C LYS A 44 -28.82 31.48 -33.08
N SER A 45 -29.16 30.24 -32.78
CA SER A 45 -29.51 29.23 -33.79
C SER A 45 -30.79 28.54 -33.37
N ASN A 46 -31.86 28.79 -34.13
CA ASN A 46 -33.14 28.09 -34.06
C ASN A 46 -33.01 26.77 -34.82
N ARG A 47 -33.21 25.63 -34.15
CA ARG A 47 -33.63 24.39 -34.80
C ARG A 47 -34.70 23.68 -33.99
N THR A 48 -35.85 23.58 -34.65
CA THR A 48 -37.02 22.76 -34.35
C THR A 48 -36.63 21.29 -34.22
N SER A 49 -37.04 20.65 -33.12
CA SER A 49 -36.90 19.22 -32.87
C SER A 49 -38.29 18.59 -32.79
N VAL A 50 -38.64 17.83 -33.81
CA VAL A 50 -39.82 16.97 -33.89
C VAL A 50 -39.52 15.68 -33.14
N SER A 51 -40.36 15.33 -32.17
CA SER A 51 -40.27 14.09 -31.40
C SER A 51 -40.78 12.88 -32.21
N PRO A 52 -40.10 11.73 -32.15
CA PRO A 52 -40.76 10.45 -32.33
C PRO A 52 -40.74 9.65 -31.02
N THR A 53 -41.93 9.28 -30.59
CA THR A 53 -42.22 8.34 -29.51
C THR A 53 -41.85 6.91 -29.94
N LEU A 54 -40.80 6.33 -29.33
CA LEU A 54 -40.52 4.90 -29.41
C LEU A 54 -40.28 4.34 -28.00
N ARG A 55 -41.12 3.39 -27.61
CA ARG A 55 -41.11 2.69 -26.33
C ARG A 55 -39.86 1.80 -26.24
N PRO A 56 -39.07 1.83 -25.15
CA PRO A 56 -38.00 0.86 -24.99
C PRO A 56 -38.56 -0.48 -24.51
N ARG A 57 -38.29 -1.52 -25.29
CA ARG A 57 -38.46 -2.93 -24.90
C ARG A 57 -37.39 -3.23 -23.85
N VAL A 58 -37.80 -3.36 -22.59
CA VAL A 58 -36.91 -3.77 -21.50
C VAL A 58 -36.50 -5.23 -21.74
N VAL A 59 -35.29 -5.43 -22.23
CA VAL A 59 -34.61 -6.73 -22.20
C VAL A 59 -33.79 -6.72 -20.91
N PHE A 60 -34.22 -7.49 -19.92
CA PHE A 60 -33.39 -7.78 -18.75
C PHE A 60 -32.21 -8.62 -19.21
N ALA A 61 -31.08 -7.98 -19.51
CA ALA A 61 -29.79 -8.65 -19.53
C ALA A 61 -29.49 -9.03 -18.08
N ARG A 62 -29.56 -10.34 -17.79
CA ARG A 62 -28.99 -10.92 -16.57
C ARG A 62 -27.50 -10.59 -16.60
N ALA A 63 -27.08 -9.62 -15.78
CA ALA A 63 -25.67 -9.35 -15.57
C ALA A 63 -25.09 -10.51 -14.76
N SER A 64 -24.51 -11.47 -15.44
CA SER A 64 -23.56 -12.40 -14.84
C SER A 64 -22.27 -11.60 -14.60
N THR A 65 -22.12 -11.02 -13.41
CA THR A 65 -20.83 -10.50 -12.95
C THR A 65 -19.99 -11.67 -12.50
N GLU A 66 -19.46 -12.43 -13.47
CA GLU A 66 -18.22 -13.19 -13.30
C GLU A 66 -17.10 -12.39 -13.94
N THR A 67 -16.50 -11.49 -13.16
CA THR A 67 -15.17 -10.94 -13.48
C THR A 67 -14.15 -11.67 -12.63
N THR A 68 -13.86 -12.91 -13.02
CA THR A 68 -12.62 -13.62 -12.63
C THR A 68 -11.55 -13.35 -13.70
N ASP A 69 -11.19 -12.09 -13.89
CA ASP A 69 -10.06 -11.69 -14.74
C ASP A 69 -8.88 -11.38 -13.83
N ALA A 70 -8.00 -12.37 -13.57
CA ALA A 70 -6.81 -12.16 -12.73
C ALA A 70 -5.73 -13.28 -12.76
N VAL A 71 -5.79 -14.28 -13.66
CA VAL A 71 -4.78 -15.36 -13.67
C VAL A 71 -3.92 -15.36 -14.95
N THR A 72 -4.41 -14.82 -16.05
CA THR A 72 -3.79 -14.99 -17.39
C THR A 72 -2.54 -14.16 -17.65
N ASP A 73 -2.15 -13.25 -16.77
CA ASP A 73 -1.00 -12.34 -16.95
C ASP A 73 0.28 -12.80 -16.20
N TYR A 74 0.25 -13.98 -15.56
CA TYR A 74 1.37 -14.48 -14.76
C TYR A 74 1.94 -15.77 -15.36
N ARG A 75 3.26 -15.94 -15.18
CA ARG A 75 3.97 -17.16 -15.57
C ARG A 75 3.49 -18.33 -14.72
N GLU A 76 3.49 -19.54 -15.28
CA GLU A 76 3.09 -20.75 -14.55
C GLU A 76 4.01 -21.06 -13.37
N ASP A 77 5.30 -20.70 -13.47
CA ASP A 77 6.33 -20.88 -12.46
C ASP A 77 6.40 -19.74 -11.42
N ILE A 78 5.46 -18.79 -11.44
CA ILE A 78 5.52 -17.58 -10.60
C ILE A 78 5.59 -17.90 -9.10
N GLY A 79 4.89 -18.93 -8.63
CA GLY A 79 4.93 -19.31 -7.22
C GLY A 79 6.23 -20.02 -6.81
N GLU A 80 6.92 -20.67 -7.75
CA GLU A 80 8.26 -21.22 -7.52
C GLU A 80 9.27 -20.08 -7.39
N ILE A 81 9.25 -19.13 -8.32
CA ILE A 81 10.13 -17.95 -8.29
C ILE A 81 9.87 -17.12 -7.03
N LEU A 82 8.60 -16.88 -6.67
CA LEU A 82 8.25 -16.16 -5.45
C LEU A 82 8.72 -16.93 -4.21
N GLY A 83 8.61 -18.25 -4.20
CA GLY A 83 9.01 -19.12 -3.10
C GLY A 83 10.47 -18.96 -2.67
N ASP A 84 11.36 -18.62 -3.61
CA ASP A 84 12.80 -18.40 -3.40
C ASP A 84 13.12 -16.97 -2.92
N VAL A 85 12.14 -16.06 -2.93
CA VAL A 85 12.35 -14.68 -2.48
C VAL A 85 12.50 -14.65 -0.96
N SER A 86 13.65 -14.12 -0.52
CA SER A 86 13.91 -13.84 0.90
C SER A 86 13.36 -12.49 1.33
N ILE A 87 12.51 -12.49 2.35
CA ILE A 87 11.97 -11.31 3.04
C ILE A 87 12.35 -11.35 4.52
N PHE A 88 11.84 -10.40 5.29
CA PHE A 88 12.07 -10.33 6.73
C PHE A 88 10.77 -10.34 7.51
N THR A 89 10.76 -11.02 8.65
CA THR A 89 9.70 -10.85 9.66
C THR A 89 9.77 -9.45 10.27
N ALA A 90 8.71 -9.00 10.94
CA ALA A 90 8.74 -7.77 11.73
C ALA A 90 9.73 -7.82 12.93
N SER A 91 10.18 -9.01 13.36
CA SER A 91 11.25 -9.19 14.34
C SER A 91 12.66 -9.05 13.73
N GLY A 92 12.80 -9.02 12.40
CA GLY A 92 14.07 -8.87 11.70
C GLY A 92 14.73 -10.17 11.27
N GLU A 93 14.04 -11.30 11.39
CA GLU A 93 14.52 -12.60 10.94
C GLU A 93 14.31 -12.74 9.43
N ARG A 94 15.31 -13.27 8.73
CA ARG A 94 15.19 -13.57 7.30
C ARG A 94 14.44 -14.88 7.10
N VAL A 95 13.45 -14.86 6.22
CA VAL A 95 12.61 -16.02 5.84
C VAL A 95 12.38 -16.02 4.33
N GLN A 96 12.12 -17.19 3.74
CA GLN A 96 11.67 -17.28 2.36
C GLN A 96 10.15 -17.35 2.31
N PHE A 97 9.53 -16.95 1.19
CA PHE A 97 8.08 -17.12 1.01
C PHE A 97 7.65 -18.58 1.12
N SER A 98 8.49 -19.50 0.65
CA SER A 98 8.24 -20.94 0.74
C SER A 98 8.14 -21.47 2.18
N ASP A 99 8.67 -20.73 3.17
CA ASP A 99 8.59 -21.09 4.59
C ASP A 99 7.25 -20.66 5.24
N LEU A 100 6.44 -19.82 4.58
CA LEU A 100 5.33 -19.10 5.22
C LEU A 100 4.00 -19.87 5.23
N TRP A 101 3.81 -20.79 4.28
CA TRP A 101 2.65 -21.69 4.19
C TRP A 101 3.08 -23.03 3.57
N ASP A 102 2.21 -24.04 3.66
CA ASP A 102 2.48 -25.34 3.03
C ASP A 102 2.52 -25.20 1.50
N GLN A 103 3.68 -25.47 0.92
CA GLN A 103 3.93 -25.35 -0.52
C GLN A 103 3.30 -26.45 -1.37
N ASN A 104 2.74 -27.49 -0.75
CA ASN A 104 2.05 -28.55 -1.47
C ASN A 104 0.57 -28.22 -1.68
N ASP A 105 -0.17 -27.93 -0.60
CA ASP A 105 -1.61 -27.70 -0.68
C ASP A 105 -2.13 -26.53 0.15
N GLY A 106 -1.27 -25.88 0.94
CA GLY A 106 -1.65 -24.75 1.78
C GLY A 106 -2.15 -23.56 0.97
N VAL A 107 -3.25 -22.94 1.41
CA VAL A 107 -3.80 -21.73 0.78
C VAL A 107 -3.29 -20.49 1.50
N ALA A 108 -2.74 -19.53 0.75
CA ALA A 108 -2.24 -18.27 1.29
C ALA A 108 -2.77 -17.07 0.53
N ALA A 109 -3.22 -16.05 1.26
CA ALA A 109 -3.49 -14.72 0.75
C ALA A 109 -2.25 -13.83 1.02
N VAL A 110 -1.53 -13.51 -0.05
CA VAL A 110 -0.34 -12.66 -0.05
C VAL A 110 -0.76 -11.25 -0.44
N VAL A 111 -0.72 -10.32 0.51
CA VAL A 111 -1.16 -8.93 0.35
C VAL A 111 0.04 -7.99 0.43
N LEU A 112 0.40 -7.38 -0.69
CA LEU A 112 1.54 -6.49 -0.82
C LEU A 112 1.05 -5.06 -0.59
N LEU A 113 1.36 -4.52 0.59
CA LEU A 113 1.22 -3.11 0.90
C LEU A 113 2.23 -2.29 0.09
N ARG A 114 1.90 -1.05 -0.24
CA ARG A 114 2.83 -0.15 -0.97
C ARG A 114 4.10 0.13 -0.17
N HIS A 115 3.94 0.58 1.07
CA HIS A 115 5.00 0.80 2.04
C HIS A 115 4.40 1.09 3.42
N PHE A 116 5.19 0.94 4.49
CA PHE A 116 4.69 1.11 5.87
C PHE A 116 4.32 2.56 6.22
N GLY A 117 4.81 3.56 5.48
CA GLY A 117 4.42 4.96 5.66
C GLY A 117 3.23 5.43 4.84
N CYS A 118 2.47 4.55 4.19
CA CYS A 118 1.33 4.95 3.36
C CYS A 118 0.05 4.94 4.19
N VAL A 119 -0.68 6.05 4.20
CA VAL A 119 -1.97 6.17 4.91
C VAL A 119 -2.97 5.10 4.47
N CYS A 120 -3.11 4.86 3.16
CA CYS A 120 -4.00 3.83 2.64
C CYS A 120 -3.54 2.41 3.01
N CYS A 121 -2.24 2.18 3.19
CA CYS A 121 -1.76 0.89 3.66
C CYS A 121 -2.08 0.66 5.14
N TRP A 122 -2.19 1.72 5.95
CA TRP A 122 -2.68 1.58 7.33
C TRP A 122 -4.18 1.28 7.38
N GLU A 123 -4.96 1.83 6.44
CA GLU A 123 -6.37 1.44 6.26
C GLU A 123 -6.48 -0.04 5.93
N LEU A 124 -5.77 -0.49 4.88
CA LEU A 124 -5.77 -1.89 4.47
C LEU A 124 -5.26 -2.80 5.60
N ALA A 125 -4.19 -2.42 6.31
CA ALA A 125 -3.69 -3.18 7.45
C ALA A 125 -4.72 -3.26 8.59
N THR A 126 -5.50 -2.20 8.84
CA THR A 126 -6.60 -2.21 9.81
C THR A 126 -7.67 -3.23 9.40
N ALA A 127 -8.10 -3.19 8.13
CA ALA A 127 -9.09 -4.12 7.59
C ALA A 127 -8.59 -5.57 7.62
N LEU A 128 -7.33 -5.81 7.26
CA LEU A 128 -6.68 -7.12 7.31
C LEU A 128 -6.61 -7.68 8.74
N ARG A 129 -6.26 -6.85 9.73
CA ARG A 129 -6.28 -7.24 11.15
C ARG A 129 -7.67 -7.70 11.57
N GLU A 130 -8.71 -6.96 11.20
CA GLU A 130 -10.10 -7.27 11.54
C GLU A 130 -10.61 -8.51 10.81
N ALA A 131 -10.17 -8.72 9.56
CA ALA A 131 -10.53 -9.87 8.76
C ALA A 131 -9.73 -11.15 9.08
N LYS A 132 -8.61 -11.07 9.81
CA LYS A 132 -7.73 -12.22 10.10
C LYS A 132 -8.49 -13.46 10.62
N PRO A 133 -9.42 -13.36 11.59
CA PRO A 133 -10.16 -14.54 12.06
C PRO A 133 -10.96 -15.24 10.95
N ARG A 134 -11.40 -14.50 9.93
CA ARG A 134 -12.14 -15.06 8.78
C ARG A 134 -11.21 -15.79 7.83
N PHE A 135 -9.99 -15.30 7.62
CA PHE A 135 -8.95 -16.04 6.89
C PHE A 135 -8.61 -17.35 7.61
N GLU A 136 -8.41 -17.30 8.92
CA GLU A 136 -8.12 -18.50 9.74
C GLU A 136 -9.26 -19.52 9.70
N ALA A 137 -10.50 -19.07 9.85
CA ALA A 137 -11.68 -19.94 9.75
C ALA A 137 -11.82 -20.59 8.37
N ALA A 138 -11.30 -19.96 7.32
CA ALA A 138 -11.26 -20.49 5.97
C ALA A 138 -10.02 -21.38 5.69
N GLY A 139 -9.14 -21.60 6.67
CA GLY A 139 -7.90 -22.36 6.48
C GLY A 139 -6.84 -21.62 5.65
N VAL A 140 -6.91 -20.29 5.60
CA VAL A 140 -6.07 -19.45 4.74
C VAL A 140 -4.99 -18.76 5.57
N LYS A 141 -3.74 -18.90 5.15
CA LYS A 141 -2.62 -18.14 5.72
C LYS A 141 -2.68 -16.69 5.19
N LEU A 142 -2.80 -15.73 6.09
CA LEU A 142 -2.63 -14.31 5.74
C LEU A 142 -1.15 -13.92 5.81
N VAL A 143 -0.61 -13.38 4.71
CA VAL A 143 0.76 -12.86 4.59
C VAL A 143 0.69 -11.42 4.08
N ALA A 144 0.91 -10.43 4.95
CA ALA A 144 1.00 -9.03 4.59
C ALA A 144 2.47 -8.60 4.48
N VAL A 145 2.86 -8.05 3.34
CA VAL A 145 4.24 -7.62 3.08
C VAL A 145 4.27 -6.14 2.73
N GLY A 146 5.21 -5.38 3.28
CA GLY A 146 5.38 -3.97 2.94
C GLY A 146 6.81 -3.65 2.52
N VAL A 147 6.95 -2.66 1.64
CA VAL A 147 8.27 -2.05 1.35
C VAL A 147 8.73 -1.25 2.55
N GLY A 148 9.94 -1.54 3.02
CA GLY A 148 10.61 -0.89 4.13
C GLY A 148 11.39 -1.88 4.98
N THR A 149 12.03 -1.41 6.05
CA THR A 149 12.82 -2.27 6.94
C THR A 149 11.93 -2.99 7.97
N PRO A 150 12.42 -4.07 8.61
CA PRO A 150 11.72 -4.74 9.71
C PRO A 150 11.29 -3.79 10.83
N ASP A 151 12.10 -2.76 11.11
CA ASP A 151 11.78 -1.75 12.12
C ASP A 151 10.53 -0.92 11.75
N LYS A 152 10.34 -0.64 10.45
CA LYS A 152 9.13 0.06 9.96
C LYS A 152 7.91 -0.85 10.03
N ALA A 153 8.07 -2.14 9.73
CA ALA A 153 7.01 -3.14 9.92
C ALA A 153 6.60 -3.25 11.39
N ARG A 154 7.57 -3.36 12.31
CA ARG A 154 7.33 -3.41 13.76
C ARG A 154 6.65 -2.15 14.28
N LEU A 155 7.02 -0.99 13.73
CA LEU A 155 6.35 0.27 14.06
C LEU A 155 4.87 0.23 13.66
N LEU A 156 4.54 -0.28 12.47
CA LEU A 156 3.15 -0.50 12.06
C LEU A 156 2.47 -1.41 13.08
N ALA A 157 3.01 -2.60 13.34
CA ALA A 157 2.43 -3.57 14.27
C ALA A 157 2.26 -3.05 15.70
N THR A 158 3.12 -2.13 16.15
CA THR A 158 3.03 -1.52 17.49
C THR A 158 1.93 -0.47 17.56
N ARG A 159 1.84 0.40 16.55
CA ARG A 159 0.93 1.55 16.55
C ARG A 159 -0.46 1.21 16.04
N LEU A 160 -0.53 0.30 15.09
CA LEU A 160 -1.72 -0.41 14.65
C LEU A 160 -1.48 -1.85 15.10
N PRO A 161 -2.12 -2.36 16.17
CA PRO A 161 -1.87 -3.67 16.77
C PRO A 161 -2.14 -4.81 15.80
N PHE A 162 -1.29 -4.93 14.79
CA PHE A 162 -1.36 -5.84 13.67
C PHE A 162 -0.60 -7.09 14.09
N PRO A 163 -1.15 -8.29 13.84
CA PRO A 163 -0.51 -9.53 14.24
C PRO A 163 0.86 -9.69 13.55
N MET A 164 1.94 -9.67 14.33
CA MET A 164 3.30 -9.67 13.81
C MET A 164 3.63 -10.93 13.00
N GLU A 165 2.97 -12.05 13.29
CA GLU A 165 3.10 -13.32 12.58
C GLU A 165 2.53 -13.29 11.15
N CYS A 166 1.80 -12.24 10.80
CA CYS A 166 1.28 -12.00 9.47
C CYS A 166 1.99 -10.84 8.75
N LEU A 167 2.98 -10.18 9.37
CA LEU A 167 3.58 -8.96 8.85
C LEU A 167 5.06 -9.12 8.51
N TYR A 168 5.39 -8.84 7.25
CA TYR A 168 6.72 -9.01 6.70
C TYR A 168 7.19 -7.75 5.97
N ALA A 169 8.51 -7.61 5.86
CA ALA A 169 9.20 -6.50 5.23
C ALA A 169 10.02 -7.01 4.04
N ASP A 170 9.88 -6.35 2.90
CA ASP A 170 10.71 -6.56 1.71
C ASP A 170 11.43 -5.25 1.36
N PRO A 171 12.59 -4.97 1.98
CA PRO A 171 13.32 -3.72 1.77
C PRO A 171 13.81 -3.56 0.33
N GLU A 172 14.10 -4.67 -0.35
CA GLU A 172 14.66 -4.69 -1.70
C GLU A 172 13.59 -4.76 -2.79
N ARG A 173 12.31 -4.88 -2.42
CA ARG A 173 11.15 -5.00 -3.32
C ARG A 173 11.20 -6.22 -4.25
N LYS A 174 11.97 -7.25 -3.90
CA LYS A 174 12.15 -8.45 -4.74
C LYS A 174 10.82 -9.14 -5.05
N ALA A 175 9.91 -9.21 -4.07
CA ALA A 175 8.59 -9.80 -4.28
C ALA A 175 7.74 -8.94 -5.24
N TYR A 176 7.88 -7.62 -5.17
CA TYR A 176 7.16 -6.68 -6.02
C TYR A 176 7.63 -6.77 -7.46
N ASP A 177 8.94 -6.92 -7.67
CA ASP A 177 9.56 -7.10 -8.98
C ASP A 177 9.13 -8.44 -9.61
N VAL A 178 9.19 -9.53 -8.85
CA VAL A 178 8.74 -10.87 -9.29
C VAL A 178 7.27 -10.85 -9.70
N LEU A 179 6.40 -10.22 -8.90
CA LEU A 179 4.97 -10.12 -9.16
C LEU A 179 4.61 -9.01 -10.17
N GLY A 180 5.60 -8.29 -10.69
CA GLY A 180 5.42 -7.24 -11.70
C GLY A 180 4.48 -6.12 -11.24
N LEU A 181 4.55 -5.74 -9.96
CA LEU A 181 3.74 -4.66 -9.38
C LEU A 181 4.16 -3.30 -9.91
N TYR A 182 3.19 -2.42 -10.13
CA TYR A 182 3.45 -1.15 -10.79
C TYR A 182 4.31 -0.19 -9.96
N TYR A 183 5.11 0.61 -10.67
CA TYR A 183 5.94 1.66 -10.09
C TYR A 183 5.81 2.94 -10.93
N GLY A 184 5.60 4.10 -10.30
CA GLY A 184 5.77 5.40 -10.96
C GLY A 184 4.83 6.52 -10.53
N LEU A 185 5.22 7.76 -10.87
CA LEU A 185 4.49 8.99 -10.51
C LEU A 185 3.08 9.06 -11.09
N GLY A 186 2.92 8.71 -12.38
CA GLY A 186 1.65 8.77 -13.10
C GLY A 186 0.53 8.03 -12.37
N ARG A 187 0.79 6.77 -12.03
CA ARG A 187 -0.16 5.90 -11.32
C ARG A 187 -0.36 6.30 -9.85
N THR A 188 0.68 6.83 -9.21
CA THR A 188 0.63 7.19 -7.78
C THR A 188 -0.19 8.47 -7.52
N PHE A 189 -0.07 9.47 -8.39
CA PHE A 189 -0.63 10.81 -8.14
C PHE A 189 -1.70 11.23 -9.14
N PHE A 190 -1.73 10.64 -10.34
CA PHE A 190 -2.64 11.06 -11.42
C PHE A 190 -3.65 9.96 -11.82
N ASN A 191 -3.67 8.82 -11.13
CA ASN A 191 -4.69 7.80 -11.34
C ASN A 191 -6.03 8.23 -10.67
N PRO A 192 -7.19 8.12 -11.35
CA PRO A 192 -8.51 8.37 -10.75
C PRO A 192 -8.77 7.60 -9.44
N ALA A 193 -8.21 6.40 -9.29
CA ALA A 193 -8.28 5.63 -8.05
C ALA A 193 -7.57 6.35 -6.89
N SER A 194 -6.46 7.06 -7.16
CA SER A 194 -5.77 7.89 -6.18
C SER A 194 -6.56 9.16 -5.83
N ALA A 195 -7.43 9.66 -6.73
CA ALA A 195 -8.33 10.77 -6.41
C ALA A 195 -9.42 10.36 -5.39
N LYS A 196 -9.91 9.12 -5.46
CA LYS A 196 -10.88 8.57 -4.48
C LYS A 196 -10.32 8.46 -3.06
N VAL A 197 -9.00 8.34 -2.91
CA VAL A 197 -8.34 8.31 -1.61
C VAL A 197 -8.51 9.64 -0.86
N PHE A 198 -8.40 10.77 -1.57
CA PHE A 198 -8.57 12.09 -0.96
C PHE A 198 -9.97 12.29 -0.39
N SER A 199 -11.02 11.75 -1.04
CA SER A 199 -12.38 11.80 -0.50
C SER A 199 -12.60 10.91 0.72
N ARG A 200 -11.79 9.87 0.91
CA ARG A 200 -11.88 8.96 2.07
C ARG A 200 -11.01 9.43 3.24
N PHE A 201 -10.27 10.53 3.10
CA PHE A 201 -9.28 10.98 4.09
C PHE A 201 -9.92 11.32 5.46
N ASP A 202 -11.17 11.76 5.47
CA ASP A 202 -11.92 12.02 6.71
C ASP A 202 -12.38 10.72 7.41
N GLU A 203 -12.72 9.68 6.65
CA GLU A 203 -13.03 8.33 7.17
C GLU A 203 -11.75 7.59 7.62
N LEU A 204 -10.66 7.81 6.89
CA LEU A 204 -9.30 7.32 7.18
C LEU A 204 -8.78 7.81 8.54
N ARG A 205 -9.26 8.97 9.02
CA ARG A 205 -8.81 9.60 10.27
C ARG A 205 -8.94 8.68 11.49
N ALA A 206 -9.91 7.77 11.49
CA ALA A 206 -10.09 6.79 12.56
C ALA A 206 -9.04 5.66 12.52
N ALA A 207 -8.72 5.15 11.32
CA ALA A 207 -7.68 4.14 11.10
C ALA A 207 -6.26 4.69 11.28
N THR A 208 -6.11 6.01 11.17
CA THR A 208 -4.80 6.70 11.20
C THR A 208 -4.55 7.48 12.50
N LYS A 209 -5.33 7.28 13.57
CA LYS A 209 -5.10 7.99 14.84
C LYS A 209 -3.68 7.82 15.38
N ASN A 210 -3.05 6.68 15.10
CA ASN A 210 -1.67 6.36 15.51
C ASN A 210 -0.69 6.37 14.33
N TYR A 211 -1.11 6.86 13.16
CA TYR A 211 -0.29 6.91 11.95
C TYR A 211 0.97 7.75 12.16
N THR A 212 2.05 7.36 11.49
CA THR A 212 3.27 8.16 11.45
C THR A 212 3.98 8.06 10.12
N ILE A 213 4.52 9.20 9.70
CA ILE A 213 5.36 9.32 8.52
C ILE A 213 6.74 8.69 8.78
N GLU A 214 7.12 8.44 10.04
CA GLU A 214 8.37 7.74 10.39
C GLU A 214 8.43 6.32 9.82
N ALA A 215 7.28 5.71 9.54
CA ALA A 215 7.18 4.41 8.88
C ALA A 215 7.50 4.48 7.37
N THR A 216 7.66 5.68 6.80
CA THR A 216 8.01 5.86 5.39
C THR A 216 9.42 5.32 5.13
N PRO A 217 9.63 4.57 4.04
CA PRO A 217 10.95 4.15 3.62
C PRO A 217 11.89 5.34 3.46
N GLU A 218 13.18 5.14 3.77
CA GLU A 218 14.22 6.15 3.60
C GLU A 218 14.42 6.50 2.11
N ASP A 219 14.36 5.48 1.26
CA ASP A 219 14.25 5.65 -0.18
C ASP A 219 12.86 6.18 -0.55
N ARG A 220 12.77 7.49 -0.79
CA ARG A 220 11.52 8.15 -1.19
C ARG A 220 10.99 7.69 -2.54
N SER A 221 11.82 7.07 -3.37
CA SER A 221 11.37 6.49 -4.64
C SER A 221 10.40 5.32 -4.41
N SER A 222 10.52 4.63 -3.27
CA SER A 222 9.62 3.55 -2.85
C SER A 222 8.17 4.03 -2.60
N VAL A 223 7.95 5.33 -2.42
CA VAL A 223 6.60 5.91 -2.32
C VAL A 223 5.83 5.76 -3.64
N LEU A 224 6.51 5.53 -4.76
CA LEU A 224 5.89 5.34 -6.07
C LEU A 224 5.44 3.89 -6.31
N GLN A 225 5.83 2.97 -5.44
CA GLN A 225 5.46 1.56 -5.51
C GLN A 225 3.96 1.39 -5.30
N GLN A 226 3.33 0.54 -6.11
CA GLN A 226 1.96 0.08 -5.92
C GLN A 226 1.91 -1.30 -5.27
N GLY A 227 0.76 -1.59 -4.67
CA GLY A 227 0.49 -2.85 -3.99
C GLY A 227 -0.13 -3.88 -4.92
N GLY A 228 -0.59 -4.98 -4.32
CA GLY A 228 -1.33 -6.01 -5.00
C GLY A 228 -1.79 -7.09 -4.04
N THR A 229 -2.72 -7.94 -4.49
CA THR A 229 -3.24 -9.06 -3.73
C THR A 229 -3.22 -10.33 -4.57
N PHE A 230 -2.69 -11.40 -3.97
CA PHE A 230 -2.48 -12.68 -4.63
C PHE A 230 -2.97 -13.81 -3.74
N VAL A 231 -3.54 -14.84 -4.35
CA VAL A 231 -3.95 -16.06 -3.67
C VAL A 231 -3.20 -17.23 -4.28
N PHE A 232 -2.47 -17.96 -3.45
CA PHE A 232 -1.74 -19.17 -3.82
C PHE A 232 -2.36 -20.39 -3.15
N ARG A 233 -2.29 -21.53 -3.84
CA ARG A 233 -2.47 -22.86 -3.27
C ARG A 233 -1.23 -23.69 -3.56
N GLY A 234 -0.48 -24.04 -2.52
CA GLY A 234 0.91 -24.45 -2.68
C GLY A 234 1.68 -23.40 -3.47
N LYS A 235 2.25 -23.80 -4.60
CA LYS A 235 2.95 -22.91 -5.56
C LYS A 235 2.04 -22.37 -6.67
N LYS A 236 0.80 -22.84 -6.79
CA LYS A 236 -0.10 -22.45 -7.88
C LYS A 236 -0.75 -21.11 -7.57
N LEU A 237 -0.60 -20.14 -8.47
CA LEU A 237 -1.34 -18.89 -8.40
C LEU A 237 -2.80 -19.12 -8.82
N LEU A 238 -3.74 -18.75 -7.96
CA LEU A 238 -5.18 -18.88 -8.19
C LEU A 238 -5.85 -17.54 -8.50
N TYR A 239 -5.26 -16.45 -8.04
CA TYR A 239 -5.73 -15.09 -8.26
C TYR A 239 -4.57 -14.12 -8.08
N GLY A 240 -4.40 -13.17 -9.00
CA GLY A 240 -3.43 -12.09 -8.85
C GLY A 240 -4.00 -10.76 -9.36
N ARG A 241 -4.08 -9.77 -8.47
CA ARG A 241 -4.50 -8.41 -8.84
C ARG A 241 -3.43 -7.40 -8.42
N LYS A 242 -3.00 -6.60 -9.38
CA LYS A 242 -2.12 -5.44 -9.16
C LYS A 242 -3.00 -4.25 -8.83
N ASP A 243 -2.59 -3.44 -7.86
CA ASP A 243 -3.32 -2.21 -7.52
C ASP A 243 -2.97 -1.14 -8.57
N GLU A 244 -3.96 -0.59 -9.28
CA GLU A 244 -3.71 0.37 -10.37
C GLU A 244 -3.24 1.73 -9.82
N GLY A 245 -3.50 2.00 -8.54
CA GLY A 245 -3.07 3.20 -7.85
C GLY A 245 -3.23 3.13 -6.34
N THR A 246 -2.96 4.24 -5.67
CA THR A 246 -3.04 4.33 -4.22
C THR A 246 -4.45 3.98 -3.73
N GLY A 247 -4.57 3.03 -2.80
CA GLY A 247 -5.84 2.63 -2.19
C GLY A 247 -6.73 1.77 -3.09
N ASP A 248 -6.26 1.35 -4.26
CA ASP A 248 -6.97 0.48 -5.17
C ASP A 248 -6.71 -1.00 -4.85
N HIS A 249 -7.10 -1.47 -3.65
CA HIS A 249 -7.02 -2.88 -3.29
C HIS A 249 -8.37 -3.59 -3.49
N PRO A 250 -8.42 -4.92 -3.73
CA PRO A 250 -9.69 -5.63 -3.81
C PRO A 250 -10.45 -5.63 -2.48
N SER A 251 -11.74 -5.96 -2.52
CA SER A 251 -12.48 -6.20 -1.29
C SER A 251 -11.96 -7.47 -0.60
N LEU A 252 -11.84 -7.44 0.73
CA LEU A 252 -11.38 -8.62 1.47
C LEU A 252 -12.38 -9.78 1.38
N ASP A 253 -13.66 -9.48 1.17
CA ASP A 253 -14.70 -10.49 0.95
C ASP A 253 -14.47 -11.25 -0.36
N ASP A 254 -14.11 -10.56 -1.45
CA ASP A 254 -13.79 -11.22 -2.72
C ASP A 254 -12.56 -12.11 -2.59
N VAL A 255 -11.52 -11.62 -1.91
CA VAL A 255 -10.29 -12.39 -1.65
C VAL A 255 -10.60 -13.64 -0.84
N ILE A 256 -11.33 -13.51 0.27
CA ILE A 256 -11.73 -14.65 1.11
C ILE A 256 -12.58 -15.63 0.31
N ASN A 257 -13.52 -15.16 -0.52
CA ASN A 257 -14.35 -16.01 -1.36
C ASN A 257 -13.52 -16.83 -2.36
N VAL A 258 -12.51 -16.22 -2.98
CA VAL A 258 -11.56 -16.94 -3.84
C VAL A 258 -10.82 -18.02 -3.04
N CYS A 259 -10.30 -17.66 -1.87
CA CYS A 259 -9.58 -18.61 -1.02
C CYS A 259 -10.45 -19.76 -0.53
N SER A 260 -11.69 -19.50 -0.12
CA SER A 260 -12.62 -20.54 0.36
C SER A 260 -12.99 -21.53 -0.75
N LYS A 261 -13.18 -21.05 -1.99
CA LYS A 261 -13.38 -21.95 -3.14
C LYS A 261 -12.14 -22.82 -3.39
N ALA A 262 -10.96 -22.25 -3.20
CA ALA A 262 -9.70 -22.97 -3.34
C ALA A 262 -9.49 -24.04 -2.26
N ALA A 263 -9.87 -23.77 -1.00
CA ALA A 263 -9.67 -24.71 0.11
C ALA A 263 -10.60 -25.95 0.08
N VAL A 264 -11.71 -25.87 -0.66
CA VAL A 264 -12.71 -26.96 -0.76
C VAL A 264 -12.48 -27.88 -1.98
N ALA A 265 -11.73 -27.41 -2.98
CA ALA A 265 -11.44 -28.14 -4.22
C ALA A 265 -10.34 -29.20 -4.04
#